data_AF-A0A2L0BDK1-F1
#
_entry.id   AF-A0A2L0BDK1-F1
#
_cell.length_a   1.000
_cell.length_b   1.000
_cell.length_c   1.000
_cell.angle_alpha   90.00
_cell.angle_beta   90.00
_cell.angle_gamma   90.00
#
_symmetry.space_group_name_H-M   'P 1'
#
loop_
_entity.id
_entity.type
_entity.pdbx_description
1 polymer ?
#
loop_
_entity_poly.entity_id
_entity_poly.type
_entity_poly.pdbx_seq_one_letter_code
_entity_poly.pdbx_strand_id
1 'polypeptide(L)'
;PQLAAYRNYLLNEPHLQRTLSMKECIANPDLALNRGILEPLSALEMSGKIENSNCVILVDGLCEAEYHRPDCGDTIMSFISKHISNFPSWLKVVATIRSQFQEFAKQLPFARINLDSINATENLQKDMLDYIEYRVQDSPNIKANVTSFTSGKIESDHISHHKFTQYLLNLSQGSFLFSKLTLDLLERGNLVAKSTGFKVIPVSLAQIYLLHFNLRFPTASSFENVSRILSVCLAALYPLTLLEIYYSVNSLAVDSFLTWNEFLQKFKLLSGFLIKRL
;
A
#
# COMPACT_ATOMS: atom_id res chain seq x y z
N PRO A 1 -16.67 -7.61 18.03
CA PRO A 1 -16.44 -6.25 17.47
C PRO A 1 -16.03 -5.32 18.61
N GLN A 2 -15.12 -4.37 18.39
CA GLN A 2 -14.66 -3.45 19.44
C GLN A 2 -15.81 -2.57 19.99
N LEU A 3 -16.72 -2.12 19.14
CA LEU A 3 -17.91 -1.34 19.54
C LEU A 3 -19.15 -2.24 19.71
N ALA A 4 -19.08 -3.19 20.66
CA ALA A 4 -20.17 -4.15 20.91
C ALA A 4 -21.49 -3.47 21.32
N ALA A 5 -21.42 -2.43 22.17
CA ALA A 5 -22.59 -1.67 22.60
C ALA A 5 -23.32 -1.00 21.42
N TYR A 6 -22.57 -0.37 20.51
CA TYR A 6 -23.13 0.25 19.31
C TYR A 6 -23.74 -0.78 18.36
N ARG A 7 -23.09 -1.93 18.16
CA ARG A 7 -23.68 -3.03 17.38
C ARG A 7 -25.02 -3.48 17.96
N ASN A 8 -25.10 -3.69 19.28
CA ASN A 8 -26.34 -4.13 19.92
C ASN A 8 -27.43 -3.07 19.82
N TYR A 9 -27.07 -1.79 19.98
CA TYR A 9 -27.99 -0.68 19.76
C TYR A 9 -28.53 -0.67 18.31
N LEU A 10 -27.63 -0.77 17.31
CA LEU A 10 -28.00 -0.82 15.90
C LEU A 10 -28.91 -2.01 15.56
N LEU A 11 -28.66 -3.20 16.12
CA LEU A 11 -29.49 -4.37 15.87
C LEU A 11 -30.90 -4.25 16.46
N ASN A 12 -31.06 -3.50 17.54
CA ASN A 12 -32.33 -3.33 18.24
C ASN A 12 -33.13 -2.11 17.77
N GLU A 13 -32.55 -1.24 16.93
CA GLU A 13 -33.18 0.00 16.45
C GLU A 13 -33.41 -0.02 14.92
N PRO A 14 -34.60 -0.45 14.45
CA PRO A 14 -34.90 -0.54 13.01
C PRO A 14 -34.79 0.78 12.25
N HIS A 15 -35.10 1.90 12.92
CA HIS A 15 -34.94 3.23 12.33
C HIS A 15 -33.48 3.55 12.04
N LEU A 16 -32.56 3.16 12.92
CA LEU A 16 -31.13 3.36 12.73
C LEU A 16 -30.60 2.51 11.57
N GLN A 17 -31.07 1.27 11.45
CA GLN A 17 -30.74 0.38 10.32
C GLN A 17 -31.19 0.97 8.98
N ARG A 18 -32.38 1.59 8.95
CA ARG A 18 -32.88 2.27 7.73
C ARG A 18 -32.00 3.47 7.37
N THR A 19 -31.65 4.31 8.34
CA THR A 19 -30.77 5.48 8.14
C THR A 19 -29.40 5.08 7.61
N LEU A 20 -28.88 3.92 8.03
CA LEU A 20 -27.59 3.38 7.57
C LEU A 20 -27.72 2.44 6.36
N SER A 21 -28.89 2.35 5.73
CA SER A 21 -29.05 1.56 4.52
C SER A 21 -28.27 2.18 3.36
N MET A 22 -27.79 1.36 2.42
CA MET A 22 -27.00 1.84 1.27
C MET A 22 -27.70 2.98 0.52
N LYS A 23 -29.03 2.88 0.36
CA LYS A 23 -29.84 3.89 -0.31
C LYS A 23 -29.78 5.24 0.41
N GLU A 24 -29.96 5.24 1.73
CA GLU A 24 -29.95 6.48 2.53
C GLU A 24 -28.54 7.06 2.65
N CYS A 25 -27.51 6.20 2.76
CA CYS A 25 -26.10 6.64 2.75
C CYS A 25 -25.71 7.33 1.43
N ILE A 26 -26.21 6.85 0.29
CA ILE A 26 -26.00 7.52 -1.02
C ILE A 26 -26.81 8.81 -1.11
N ALA A 27 -28.06 8.81 -0.63
CA ALA A 27 -28.96 9.95 -0.74
C ALA A 27 -28.53 11.12 0.16
N ASN A 28 -28.08 10.85 1.39
CA ASN A 28 -27.65 11.86 2.35
C ASN A 28 -26.57 11.30 3.31
N PRO A 29 -25.29 11.31 2.89
CA PRO A 29 -24.19 10.79 3.71
C PRO A 29 -23.99 11.61 5.00
N ASP A 30 -24.31 12.90 5.01
CA ASP A 30 -24.21 13.77 6.19
C ASP A 30 -25.15 13.31 7.30
N LEU A 31 -26.41 13.03 6.94
CA LEU A 31 -27.43 12.56 7.89
C LEU A 31 -27.07 11.16 8.40
N ALA A 32 -26.62 10.28 7.49
CA ALA A 32 -26.22 8.92 7.83
C ALA A 32 -25.06 8.89 8.82
N LEU A 33 -24.03 9.74 8.64
CA LEU A 33 -22.92 9.83 9.60
C LEU A 33 -23.38 10.41 10.93
N ASN A 34 -24.04 11.57 10.94
CA ASN A 34 -24.36 12.26 12.19
C ASN A 34 -25.38 11.48 13.03
N ARG A 35 -26.56 11.16 12.46
CA ARG A 35 -27.63 10.47 13.19
C ARG A 35 -27.45 8.97 13.26
N GLY A 36 -26.84 8.40 12.23
CA GLY A 36 -26.62 6.96 12.15
C GLY A 36 -25.47 6.50 13.02
N ILE A 37 -24.39 7.29 13.14
CA ILE A 37 -23.13 6.86 13.75
C ILE A 37 -22.74 7.76 14.94
N LEU A 38 -22.51 9.06 14.73
CA LEU A 38 -21.87 9.93 15.74
C LEU A 38 -22.76 10.21 16.96
N GLU A 39 -24.05 10.49 16.75
CA GLU A 39 -25.02 10.72 17.82
C GLU A 39 -25.20 9.45 18.69
N PRO A 40 -25.48 8.25 18.12
CA PRO A 40 -25.52 7.01 18.90
C PRO A 40 -24.23 6.72 19.67
N LEU A 41 -23.07 6.92 19.05
CA LEU A 41 -21.78 6.67 19.71
C LEU A 41 -21.59 7.62 20.92
N SER A 42 -21.89 8.90 20.75
CA SER A 42 -21.86 9.88 21.84
C SER A 42 -22.84 9.53 22.95
N ALA A 43 -24.07 9.11 22.62
CA ALA A 43 -25.08 8.73 23.61
C ALA A 43 -24.67 7.49 24.41
N LEU A 44 -24.08 6.50 23.73
CA LEU A 44 -23.61 5.28 24.37
C LEU A 44 -22.40 5.54 25.28
N GLU A 45 -21.47 6.39 24.87
CA GLU A 45 -20.38 6.89 25.71
C GLU A 45 -20.90 7.60 26.96
N MET A 46 -21.79 8.58 26.80
CA MET A 46 -22.39 9.31 27.94
C MET A 46 -23.14 8.39 28.91
N SER A 47 -23.72 7.29 28.42
CA SER A 47 -24.39 6.29 29.24
C SER A 47 -23.44 5.27 29.89
N GLY A 48 -22.12 5.41 29.71
CA GLY A 48 -21.10 4.50 30.25
C GLY A 48 -21.09 3.12 29.60
N LYS A 49 -21.74 2.94 28.44
CA LYS A 49 -21.81 1.66 27.71
C LYS A 49 -20.61 1.45 26.78
N ILE A 50 -19.94 2.53 26.39
CA ILE A 50 -18.65 2.49 25.72
C ILE A 50 -17.63 2.88 26.79
N GLU A 51 -16.88 1.89 27.27
CA GLU A 51 -15.74 2.16 28.14
C GLU A 51 -14.73 3.02 27.38
N ASN A 52 -14.06 3.91 28.12
CA ASN A 52 -13.22 5.01 27.62
C ASN A 52 -11.99 4.51 26.85
N SER A 53 -12.24 3.96 25.66
CA SER A 53 -11.29 3.28 24.80
C SER A 53 -10.99 4.21 23.64
N ASN A 54 -9.74 4.66 23.57
CA ASN A 54 -9.26 5.44 22.43
C ASN A 54 -9.39 4.56 21.18
N CYS A 55 -10.31 4.94 20.30
CA CYS A 55 -10.53 4.26 19.03
C CYS A 55 -9.94 5.11 17.90
N VAL A 56 -9.37 4.44 16.91
CA VAL A 56 -8.76 5.10 15.75
C VAL A 56 -9.41 4.59 14.49
N ILE A 57 -9.90 5.52 13.67
CA ILE A 57 -10.25 5.26 12.28
C ILE A 57 -9.00 5.56 11.46
N LEU A 58 -8.43 4.53 10.85
CA LEU A 58 -7.32 4.65 9.91
C LEU A 58 -7.88 4.83 8.50
N VAL A 59 -7.53 5.93 7.85
CA VAL A 59 -7.79 6.17 6.42
C VAL A 59 -6.46 6.13 5.68
N ASP A 60 -6.14 4.97 5.12
CA ASP A 60 -4.90 4.79 4.36
C ASP A 60 -5.07 5.29 2.91
N GLY A 61 -4.21 6.22 2.49
CA GLY A 61 -4.20 6.76 1.13
C GLY A 61 -5.34 7.72 0.84
N LEU A 62 -5.54 8.74 1.67
CA LEU A 62 -6.64 9.71 1.53
C LEU A 62 -6.69 10.39 0.14
N CYS A 63 -5.53 10.60 -0.49
CA CYS A 63 -5.43 11.17 -1.84
C CYS A 63 -6.00 10.28 -2.94
N GLU A 64 -6.10 8.96 -2.73
CA GLU A 64 -6.62 8.05 -3.76
C GLU A 64 -8.09 8.34 -4.07
N ALA A 65 -8.86 8.85 -3.08
CA ALA A 65 -10.23 9.27 -3.27
C ALA A 65 -10.36 10.56 -4.12
N GLU A 66 -9.32 11.38 -4.22
CA GLU A 66 -9.36 12.61 -5.02
C GLU A 66 -9.32 12.31 -6.53
N TYR A 67 -8.72 11.19 -6.96
CA TYR A 67 -8.74 10.79 -8.38
C TYR A 67 -10.13 10.43 -8.87
N HIS A 68 -11.00 9.97 -7.97
CA HIS A 68 -12.38 9.59 -8.26
C HIS A 68 -13.38 10.62 -7.71
N ARG A 69 -12.96 11.89 -7.62
CA ARG A 69 -13.84 12.97 -7.17
C ARG A 69 -15.14 12.92 -7.99
N PRO A 70 -16.31 12.82 -7.34
CA PRO A 70 -17.58 12.82 -8.05
C PRO A 70 -17.88 14.20 -8.61
N ASP A 71 -18.65 14.26 -9.70
CA ASP A 71 -19.15 15.53 -10.26
C ASP A 71 -20.04 16.29 -9.26
N CYS A 72 -20.65 15.56 -8.31
CA CYS A 72 -21.50 16.09 -7.26
C CYS A 72 -21.21 15.37 -5.94
N GLY A 73 -21.00 16.13 -4.86
CA GLY A 73 -20.81 15.61 -3.50
C GLY A 73 -19.38 15.72 -2.98
N ASP A 74 -19.18 15.23 -1.76
CA ASP A 74 -17.90 15.29 -1.06
C ASP A 74 -17.01 14.10 -1.44
N THR A 75 -15.70 14.35 -1.54
CA THR A 75 -14.68 13.29 -1.42
C THR A 75 -14.56 12.83 0.03
N ILE A 76 -13.90 11.70 0.29
CA ILE A 76 -13.64 11.25 1.67
C ILE A 76 -12.95 12.36 2.49
N MET A 77 -12.01 13.08 1.88
CA MET A 77 -11.28 14.16 2.54
C MET A 77 -12.18 15.33 2.93
N SER A 78 -12.96 15.87 1.98
CA SER A 78 -13.87 17.00 2.23
C SER A 78 -14.99 16.61 3.20
N PHE A 79 -15.49 15.38 3.10
CA PHE A 79 -16.47 14.81 4.02
C PHE A 79 -15.93 14.73 5.46
N ILE A 80 -14.72 14.19 5.65
CA ILE A 80 -14.09 14.16 6.99
C ILE A 80 -13.86 15.57 7.51
N SER A 81 -13.36 16.48 6.67
CA SER A 81 -13.10 17.87 7.06
C SER A 81 -14.36 18.58 7.56
N LYS A 82 -15.50 18.29 6.95
CA LYS A 82 -16.81 18.84 7.30
C LYS A 82 -17.34 18.32 8.64
N HIS A 83 -17.07 17.05 8.97
CA HIS A 83 -17.69 16.38 10.12
C HIS A 83 -16.77 16.16 11.32
N ILE A 84 -15.45 16.33 11.19
CA ILE A 84 -14.51 15.97 12.27
C ILE A 84 -14.80 16.70 13.59
N SER A 85 -15.33 17.92 13.55
CA SER A 85 -15.72 18.66 14.76
C SER A 85 -16.83 17.97 15.57
N ASN A 86 -17.61 17.09 14.94
CA ASN A 86 -18.71 16.35 15.56
C ASN A 86 -18.27 14.99 16.11
N PHE A 87 -17.01 14.60 15.88
CA PHE A 87 -16.52 13.30 16.36
C PHE A 87 -16.35 13.32 17.88
N PRO A 88 -16.73 12.24 18.59
CA PRO A 88 -16.43 12.09 20.00
C PRO A 88 -14.92 12.19 20.26
N SER A 89 -14.54 12.77 21.40
CA SER A 89 -13.13 13.02 21.69
C SER A 89 -12.26 11.75 21.76
N TRP A 90 -12.85 10.59 22.06
CA TRP A 90 -12.19 9.28 22.10
C TRP A 90 -12.04 8.63 20.71
N LEU A 91 -12.76 9.11 19.70
CA LEU A 91 -12.72 8.57 18.33
C LEU A 91 -11.84 9.46 17.45
N LYS A 92 -10.60 9.03 17.23
CA LYS A 92 -9.61 9.77 16.44
C LYS A 92 -9.58 9.29 15.00
N VAL A 93 -9.19 10.18 14.09
CA VAL A 93 -8.90 9.85 12.70
C VAL A 93 -7.42 9.99 12.46
N VAL A 94 -6.79 8.94 11.94
CA VAL A 94 -5.42 8.96 11.42
C VAL A 94 -5.53 8.73 9.92
N ALA A 95 -5.03 9.66 9.12
CA ALA A 95 -5.05 9.56 7.68
C ALA A 95 -3.63 9.64 7.12
N THR A 96 -3.34 8.83 6.10
CA THR A 96 -2.07 8.92 5.35
C THR A 96 -2.34 9.59 4.00
N ILE A 97 -1.40 10.40 3.54
CA ILE A 97 -1.47 11.06 2.24
C ILE A 97 -0.07 11.09 1.63
N ARG A 98 0.03 10.93 0.31
CA ARG A 98 1.32 11.11 -0.37
C ARG A 98 1.67 12.60 -0.41
N SER A 99 2.94 12.92 -0.21
CA SER A 99 3.42 14.31 -0.13
C SER A 99 3.11 15.15 -1.36
N GLN A 100 3.06 14.54 -2.56
CA GLN A 100 2.62 15.24 -3.78
C GLN A 100 1.16 15.76 -3.74
N PHE A 101 0.33 15.24 -2.84
CA PHE A 101 -1.08 15.62 -2.68
C PHE A 101 -1.35 16.36 -1.36
N GLN A 102 -0.32 16.75 -0.61
CA GLN A 102 -0.49 17.41 0.70
C GLN A 102 -1.31 18.71 0.64
N GLU A 103 -1.31 19.38 -0.51
CA GLU A 103 -2.06 20.61 -0.76
C GLU A 103 -3.57 20.41 -0.58
N PHE A 104 -4.08 19.24 -0.98
CA PHE A 104 -5.49 18.88 -0.84
C PHE A 104 -5.87 18.73 0.63
N ALA A 105 -4.98 18.16 1.46
CA ALA A 105 -5.20 17.97 2.89
C ALA A 105 -5.06 19.25 3.73
N LYS A 106 -4.80 20.42 3.13
CA LYS A 106 -4.60 21.67 3.88
C LYS A 106 -5.80 22.09 4.72
N GLN A 107 -7.00 21.72 4.28
CA GLN A 107 -8.26 22.06 4.95
C GLN A 107 -8.51 21.23 6.21
N LEU A 108 -7.82 20.09 6.37
CA LEU A 108 -7.99 19.23 7.53
C LEU A 108 -7.31 19.85 8.77
N PRO A 109 -8.02 19.98 9.90
CA PRO A 109 -7.48 20.54 11.14
C PRO A 109 -6.66 19.50 11.92
N PHE A 110 -5.84 18.69 11.23
CA PHE A 110 -5.11 17.57 11.84
C PHE A 110 -3.67 17.96 12.15
N ALA A 111 -3.12 17.33 13.20
CA ALA A 111 -1.68 17.30 13.41
C ALA A 111 -1.00 16.60 12.22
N ARG A 112 0.08 17.17 11.72
CA ARG A 112 0.80 16.66 10.55
C ARG A 112 2.12 16.05 10.97
N ILE A 113 2.36 14.82 10.52
CA ILE A 113 3.63 14.12 10.66
C ILE A 113 4.14 13.88 9.24
N ASN A 114 5.34 14.34 8.94
CA ASN A 114 5.99 14.14 7.64
C ASN A 114 7.08 13.07 7.78
N LEU A 115 7.03 12.04 6.95
CA LEU A 115 7.97 10.92 6.94
C LEU A 115 9.01 11.01 5.79
N ASP A 116 8.93 12.02 4.92
CA ASP A 116 9.83 12.19 3.78
C ASP A 116 11.08 13.04 4.11
N SER A 117 11.11 13.66 5.30
CA SER A 117 12.21 14.56 5.71
C SER A 117 13.39 13.79 6.33
N ILE A 118 14.00 12.89 5.56
CA ILE A 118 15.15 12.05 5.99
C ILE A 118 16.32 12.89 6.50
N ASN A 119 16.65 13.98 5.79
CA ASN A 119 17.78 14.84 6.19
C ASN A 119 17.50 15.65 7.47
N ALA A 120 16.22 15.80 7.85
CA ALA A 120 15.83 16.54 9.05
C ALA A 120 15.55 15.61 10.25
N THR A 121 15.44 14.30 10.02
CA THR A 121 15.03 13.33 11.05
C THR A 121 16.08 12.23 11.19
N GLU A 122 17.02 12.43 12.11
CA GLU A 122 18.10 11.46 12.38
C GLU A 122 17.58 10.05 12.67
N ASN A 123 16.41 9.95 13.33
CA ASN A 123 15.78 8.66 13.63
C ASN A 123 15.42 7.88 12.36
N LEU A 124 14.93 8.54 11.30
CA LEU A 124 14.57 7.85 10.05
C LEU A 124 15.81 7.30 9.32
N GLN A 125 16.91 8.07 9.33
CA GLN A 125 18.17 7.60 8.78
C GLN A 125 18.72 6.41 9.58
N LYS A 126 18.62 6.48 10.91
CA LYS A 126 19.04 5.40 11.80
C LYS A 126 18.20 4.14 11.60
N ASP A 127 16.88 4.24 11.59
CA ASP A 127 16.00 3.08 11.38
C ASP A 127 16.25 2.41 10.02
N MET A 128 16.51 3.21 8.97
CA MET A 128 16.86 2.69 7.65
C MET A 128 18.22 2.00 7.66
N LEU A 129 19.22 2.60 8.31
CA LEU A 129 20.55 2.03 8.46
C LEU A 129 20.48 0.70 9.19
N ASP A 130 19.82 0.66 10.35
CA ASP A 130 19.62 -0.53 11.18
C ASP A 130 18.91 -1.63 10.39
N TYR A 131 17.89 -1.28 9.59
CA TYR A 131 17.20 -2.22 8.72
C TYR A 131 18.12 -2.83 7.64
N ILE A 132 18.89 -1.99 6.94
CA ILE A 132 19.81 -2.47 5.89
C ILE A 132 20.90 -3.34 6.50
N GLU A 133 21.51 -2.90 7.60
CA GLU A 133 22.55 -3.66 8.31
C GLU A 133 22.04 -5.01 8.78
N TYR A 134 20.85 -5.03 9.40
CA TYR A 134 20.21 -6.27 9.81
C TYR A 134 20.04 -7.24 8.64
N ARG A 135 19.47 -6.78 7.51
CA ARG A 135 19.25 -7.63 6.33
C ARG A 135 20.55 -8.15 5.73
N VAL A 136 21.59 -7.30 5.65
CA VAL A 136 22.92 -7.71 5.16
C VAL A 136 23.55 -8.73 6.11
N GLN A 137 23.45 -8.55 7.42
CA GLN A 137 24.07 -9.47 8.39
C GLN A 137 23.36 -10.82 8.46
N ASP A 138 22.02 -10.81 8.44
CA ASP A 138 21.17 -12.00 8.58
C ASP A 138 21.21 -12.91 7.35
N SER A 139 21.25 -12.34 6.13
CA SER A 139 21.18 -13.12 4.89
C SER A 139 22.57 -13.47 4.33
N PRO A 140 22.96 -14.77 4.27
CA PRO A 140 24.24 -15.18 3.70
C PRO A 140 24.33 -14.87 2.19
N ASN A 141 23.21 -14.93 1.48
CA ASN A 141 23.15 -14.64 0.04
C ASN A 141 23.43 -13.16 -0.24
N ILE A 142 22.87 -12.26 0.57
CA ILE A 142 23.15 -10.83 0.44
C ILE A 142 24.64 -10.56 0.68
N LYS A 143 25.24 -11.13 1.74
CA LYS A 143 26.68 -11.00 2.01
C LYS A 143 27.52 -11.45 0.81
N ALA A 144 27.24 -12.64 0.28
CA ALA A 144 27.96 -13.19 -0.86
C ALA A 144 27.84 -12.34 -2.14
N ASN A 145 26.71 -11.66 -2.34
CA ASN A 145 26.46 -10.81 -3.50
C ASN A 145 27.00 -9.39 -3.35
N VAL A 146 27.37 -8.97 -2.14
CA VAL A 146 27.92 -7.64 -1.85
C VAL A 146 29.44 -7.66 -1.63
N THR A 147 30.02 -8.76 -1.12
CA THR A 147 31.47 -8.85 -0.90
C THR A 147 32.24 -8.65 -2.22
N SER A 148 33.03 -7.59 -2.27
CA SER A 148 33.85 -7.21 -3.42
C SER A 148 35.18 -7.97 -3.43
N PHE A 149 35.64 -8.35 -4.63
CA PHE A 149 36.98 -8.91 -4.85
C PHE A 149 37.82 -7.90 -5.62
N THR A 150 38.64 -7.12 -4.91
CA THR A 150 39.56 -6.15 -5.52
C THR A 150 40.97 -6.75 -5.63
N SER A 151 41.46 -6.91 -6.87
CA SER A 151 42.89 -7.19 -7.17
C SER A 151 43.53 -8.35 -6.38
N GLY A 152 42.85 -9.48 -6.22
CA GLY A 152 43.41 -10.68 -5.58
C GLY A 152 43.61 -10.58 -4.06
N LYS A 153 43.19 -9.48 -3.42
CA LYS A 153 43.09 -9.35 -1.96
C LYS A 153 41.62 -9.21 -1.59
N ILE A 154 41.14 -10.08 -0.72
CA ILE A 154 39.80 -9.98 -0.16
C ILE A 154 39.80 -8.72 0.73
N GLU A 155 39.10 -7.65 0.31
CA GLU A 155 38.76 -6.56 1.23
C GLU A 155 38.01 -7.19 2.40
N SER A 156 38.30 -6.78 3.65
CA SER A 156 37.61 -7.37 4.79
C SER A 156 36.10 -7.23 4.61
N ASP A 157 35.37 -8.31 4.86
CA ASP A 157 33.92 -8.37 4.62
C ASP A 157 33.20 -7.20 5.29
N HIS A 158 33.63 -6.83 6.50
CA HIS A 158 33.13 -5.67 7.23
C HIS A 158 33.25 -4.34 6.46
N ILE A 159 34.37 -4.09 5.78
CA ILE A 159 34.57 -2.85 5.02
C ILE A 159 33.65 -2.83 3.78
N SER A 160 33.56 -3.96 3.07
CA SER A 160 32.70 -4.08 1.88
C SER A 160 31.23 -3.90 2.23
N HIS A 161 30.77 -4.57 3.31
CA HIS A 161 29.38 -4.48 3.77
C HIS A 161 29.05 -3.07 4.26
N HIS A 162 29.94 -2.44 5.02
CA HIS A 162 29.72 -1.06 5.46
C HIS A 162 29.62 -0.07 4.30
N LYS A 163 30.53 -0.16 3.30
CA LYS A 163 30.46 0.67 2.09
C LYS A 163 29.14 0.50 1.34
N PHE A 164 28.69 -0.74 1.20
CA PHE A 164 27.42 -1.05 0.54
C PHE A 164 26.22 -0.51 1.32
N THR A 165 26.18 -0.72 2.63
CA THR A 165 25.11 -0.21 3.49
C THR A 165 25.00 1.31 3.37
N GLN A 166 26.11 2.03 3.44
CA GLN A 166 26.14 3.48 3.29
C GLN A 166 25.70 3.92 1.88
N TYR A 167 26.12 3.19 0.85
CA TYR A 167 25.66 3.45 -0.52
C TYR A 167 24.14 3.27 -0.66
N LEU A 168 23.59 2.15 -0.18
CA LEU A 168 22.17 1.86 -0.27
C LEU A 168 21.33 2.83 0.57
N LEU A 169 21.79 3.21 1.76
CA LEU A 169 21.15 4.22 2.60
C LEU A 169 20.98 5.53 1.81
N ASN A 170 22.06 6.03 1.20
CA ASN A 170 22.02 7.25 0.39
C ASN A 170 21.14 7.09 -0.85
N LEU A 171 21.18 5.94 -1.52
CA LEU A 171 20.38 5.70 -2.71
C LEU A 171 18.88 5.55 -2.40
N SER A 172 18.54 5.03 -1.22
CA SER A 172 17.14 4.75 -0.83
C SER A 172 16.29 5.99 -0.71
N GLN A 173 16.90 7.15 -0.41
CA GLN A 173 16.18 8.39 -0.11
C GLN A 173 15.02 8.14 0.86
N GLY A 174 15.27 7.33 1.91
CA GLY A 174 14.30 6.94 2.95
C GLY A 174 13.17 6.00 2.54
N SER A 175 13.16 5.52 1.29
CA SER A 175 12.19 4.52 0.86
C SER A 175 12.57 3.13 1.37
N PHE A 176 11.90 2.67 2.43
CA PHE A 176 12.09 1.31 2.95
C PHE A 176 11.71 0.26 1.90
N LEU A 177 10.70 0.57 1.08
CA LEU A 177 10.30 -0.29 -0.02
C LEU A 177 11.42 -0.46 -1.05
N PHE A 178 12.12 0.61 -1.41
CA PHE A 178 13.26 0.55 -2.32
C PHE A 178 14.38 -0.31 -1.75
N SER A 179 14.77 -0.05 -0.49
CA SER A 179 15.82 -0.83 0.20
C SER A 179 15.44 -2.31 0.27
N LYS A 180 14.21 -2.60 0.70
CA LYS A 180 13.68 -3.97 0.77
C LYS A 180 13.77 -4.68 -0.57
N LEU A 181 13.19 -4.10 -1.63
CA LEU A 181 13.15 -4.78 -2.94
C LEU A 181 14.55 -4.98 -3.52
N THR A 182 15.45 -4.02 -3.32
CA THR A 182 16.86 -4.15 -3.73
C THR A 182 17.55 -5.30 -2.99
N LEU A 183 17.36 -5.38 -1.67
CA LEU A 183 17.91 -6.47 -0.84
C LEU A 183 17.31 -7.82 -1.19
N ASP A 184 16.00 -7.88 -1.50
CA ASP A 184 15.33 -9.12 -1.93
C ASP A 184 15.87 -9.61 -3.29
N LEU A 185 16.22 -8.70 -4.20
CA LEU A 185 16.87 -9.05 -5.47
C LEU A 185 18.29 -9.61 -5.25
N LEU A 186 19.05 -9.04 -4.32
CA LEU A 186 20.36 -9.57 -3.93
C LEU A 186 20.23 -10.93 -3.23
N GLU A 187 19.26 -11.09 -2.34
CA GLU A 187 19.02 -12.33 -1.60
C GLU A 187 18.68 -13.51 -2.53
N ARG A 188 17.94 -13.24 -3.61
CA ARG A 188 17.56 -14.22 -4.63
C ARG A 188 18.64 -14.44 -5.69
N GLY A 189 19.74 -13.68 -5.66
CA GLY A 189 20.81 -13.75 -6.67
C GLY A 189 20.46 -13.14 -8.01
N ASN A 190 19.40 -12.34 -8.08
CA ASN A 190 19.00 -11.61 -9.29
C ASN A 190 19.84 -10.34 -9.51
N LEU A 191 20.53 -9.87 -8.47
CA LEU A 191 21.54 -8.82 -8.52
C LEU A 191 22.83 -9.29 -7.86
N VAL A 192 23.97 -8.79 -8.35
CA VAL A 192 25.30 -9.08 -7.80
C VAL A 192 26.12 -7.78 -7.77
N ALA A 193 26.29 -7.22 -6.58
CA ALA A 193 26.87 -5.91 -6.32
C ALA A 193 28.34 -5.98 -5.87
N LYS A 194 29.18 -6.75 -6.58
CA LYS A 194 30.59 -7.01 -6.21
C LYS A 194 31.59 -5.92 -6.65
N SER A 195 31.14 -4.91 -7.38
CA SER A 195 31.99 -3.81 -7.85
C SER A 195 31.97 -2.64 -6.88
N THR A 196 33.10 -1.95 -6.70
CA THR A 196 33.24 -0.78 -5.82
C THR A 196 32.28 0.39 -6.10
N GLY A 197 31.77 0.49 -7.34
CA GLY A 197 30.86 1.57 -7.75
C GLY A 197 29.37 1.22 -7.73
N PHE A 198 28.98 0.00 -7.35
CA PHE A 198 27.59 -0.48 -7.23
C PHE A 198 26.63 -0.10 -8.39
N LYS A 199 27.15 0.14 -9.60
CA LYS A 199 26.38 0.63 -10.77
C LYS A 199 25.27 -0.30 -11.25
N VAL A 200 25.33 -1.56 -10.84
CA VAL A 200 24.33 -2.60 -11.15
C VAL A 200 23.05 -2.42 -10.33
N ILE A 201 23.09 -1.67 -9.23
CA ILE A 201 21.94 -1.44 -8.37
C ILE A 201 21.00 -0.44 -9.07
N PRO A 202 19.71 -0.78 -9.25
CA PRO A 202 18.72 0.14 -9.78
C PRO A 202 18.69 1.45 -8.99
N VAL A 203 18.50 2.59 -9.65
CA VAL A 203 18.49 3.90 -8.97
C VAL A 203 17.08 4.42 -8.67
N SER A 204 16.04 3.66 -9.01
CA SER A 204 14.65 4.01 -8.70
C SER A 204 13.75 2.78 -8.58
N LEU A 205 12.60 2.94 -7.91
CA LEU A 205 11.57 1.89 -7.82
C LEU A 205 11.10 1.43 -9.20
N ALA A 206 10.99 2.34 -10.17
CA ALA A 206 10.59 2.01 -11.54
C ALA A 206 11.59 1.05 -12.20
N GLN A 207 12.89 1.25 -12.00
CA GLN A 207 13.92 0.34 -12.50
C GLN A 207 13.88 -1.02 -11.80
N ILE A 208 13.61 -1.05 -10.48
CA ILE A 208 13.42 -2.30 -9.73
C ILE A 208 12.22 -3.08 -10.28
N TYR A 209 11.08 -2.41 -10.48
CA TYR A 209 9.89 -3.06 -11.04
C TYR A 209 10.12 -3.55 -12.46
N LEU A 210 10.80 -2.76 -13.30
CA LEU A 210 11.18 -3.18 -14.65
C LEU A 210 12.08 -4.41 -14.61
N LEU A 211 13.07 -4.45 -13.72
CA LEU A 211 13.95 -5.62 -13.57
C LEU A 211 13.15 -6.85 -13.13
N HIS A 212 12.31 -6.74 -12.10
CA HIS A 212 11.42 -7.83 -11.68
C HIS A 212 10.53 -8.32 -12.83
N PHE A 213 10.01 -7.40 -13.63
CA PHE A 213 9.16 -7.72 -14.75
C PHE A 213 9.93 -8.43 -15.87
N ASN A 214 11.12 -7.95 -16.22
CA ASN A 214 12.00 -8.57 -17.22
C ASN A 214 12.50 -9.95 -16.79
N LEU A 215 12.77 -10.15 -15.50
CA LEU A 215 13.13 -11.46 -14.95
C LEU A 215 11.96 -12.46 -15.07
N ARG A 216 10.72 -11.98 -14.98
CA ARG A 216 9.53 -12.82 -15.13
C ARG A 216 9.15 -13.05 -16.60
N PHE A 217 9.28 -12.01 -17.42
CA PHE A 217 8.90 -11.97 -18.81
C PHE A 217 10.09 -11.48 -19.67
N PRO A 218 11.05 -12.36 -19.98
CA PRO A 218 12.29 -11.96 -20.66
C PRO A 218 12.08 -11.54 -22.13
N THR A 219 10.95 -11.90 -22.72
CA THR A 219 10.62 -11.61 -24.12
C THR A 219 9.25 -10.95 -24.24
N ALA A 220 9.06 -10.15 -25.29
CA ALA A 220 7.74 -9.56 -25.59
C ALA A 220 6.65 -10.64 -25.70
N SER A 221 6.95 -11.77 -26.36
CA SER A 221 6.01 -12.90 -26.46
C SER A 221 5.60 -13.47 -25.10
N SER A 222 6.53 -13.57 -24.15
CA SER A 222 6.21 -14.04 -22.79
C SER A 222 5.29 -13.09 -22.03
N PHE A 223 5.41 -11.78 -22.27
CA PHE A 223 4.53 -10.76 -21.70
C PHE A 223 3.15 -10.75 -22.38
N GLU A 224 3.09 -10.82 -23.71
CA GLU A 224 1.84 -10.87 -24.46
C GLU A 224 0.92 -12.01 -24.01
N ASN A 225 1.51 -13.11 -23.53
CA ASN A 225 0.75 -14.22 -22.97
C ASN A 225 -0.12 -13.84 -21.75
N VAL A 226 0.28 -12.84 -20.97
CA VAL A 226 -0.42 -12.39 -19.75
C VAL A 226 -1.02 -10.98 -19.88
N SER A 227 -0.66 -10.24 -20.93
CA SER A 227 -1.03 -8.83 -21.14
C SER A 227 -2.54 -8.61 -21.03
N ARG A 228 -3.36 -9.43 -21.68
CA ARG A 228 -4.84 -9.31 -21.62
C ARG A 228 -5.40 -9.45 -20.20
N ILE A 229 -4.83 -10.35 -19.40
CA ILE A 229 -5.24 -10.52 -18.00
C ILE A 229 -4.91 -9.26 -17.20
N LEU A 230 -3.71 -8.71 -17.39
CA LEU A 230 -3.30 -7.45 -16.75
C LEU A 230 -4.17 -6.28 -17.19
N SER A 231 -4.53 -6.17 -18.48
CA SER A 231 -5.42 -5.12 -18.99
C SER A 231 -6.80 -5.17 -18.33
N VAL A 232 -7.39 -6.36 -18.19
CA VAL A 232 -8.68 -6.54 -17.49
C VAL A 232 -8.54 -6.12 -16.02
N CYS A 233 -7.51 -6.59 -15.32
CA CYS A 233 -7.29 -6.23 -13.92
C CYS A 233 -7.05 -4.73 -13.72
N LEU A 234 -6.35 -4.08 -14.67
CA LEU A 234 -6.06 -2.64 -14.62
C LEU A 234 -7.29 -1.79 -14.89
N ALA A 235 -8.17 -2.24 -15.80
CA ALA A 235 -9.40 -1.53 -16.14
C ALA A 235 -10.52 -1.71 -15.10
N ALA A 236 -10.42 -2.72 -14.22
CA ALA A 236 -11.44 -3.02 -13.23
C ALA A 236 -11.49 -1.98 -12.10
N LEU A 237 -12.68 -1.43 -11.85
CA LEU A 237 -12.94 -0.50 -10.73
C LEU A 237 -13.11 -1.23 -9.38
N TYR A 238 -13.40 -2.52 -9.43
CA TYR A 238 -13.61 -3.36 -8.25
C TYR A 238 -12.75 -4.61 -8.34
N PRO A 239 -12.35 -5.21 -7.20
CA PRO A 239 -11.65 -6.48 -7.20
C PRO A 239 -12.49 -7.55 -7.90
N LEU A 240 -11.93 -8.15 -8.96
CA LEU A 240 -12.58 -9.21 -9.70
C LEU A 240 -12.21 -10.57 -9.13
N THR A 241 -13.18 -11.47 -9.09
CA THR A 241 -12.95 -12.89 -8.87
C THR A 241 -12.21 -13.50 -10.06
N LEU A 242 -11.54 -14.63 -9.83
CA LEU A 242 -10.82 -15.35 -10.88
C LEU A 242 -11.71 -15.72 -12.08
N LEU A 243 -12.98 -16.01 -11.81
CA LEU A 243 -13.97 -16.35 -12.83
C LEU A 243 -14.42 -15.13 -13.64
N GLU A 244 -14.62 -13.98 -12.99
CA GLU A 244 -14.93 -12.72 -13.67
C GLU A 244 -13.79 -12.27 -14.57
N ILE A 245 -12.54 -12.41 -14.12
CA ILE A 245 -11.36 -12.11 -14.95
C ILE A 245 -11.35 -13.02 -16.19
N TYR A 246 -11.55 -14.33 -16.03
CA TYR A 246 -11.57 -15.27 -17.14
C TYR A 246 -12.63 -14.92 -18.18
N TYR A 247 -13.87 -14.69 -17.76
CA TYR A 247 -14.93 -14.32 -18.68
C TYR A 247 -14.69 -12.95 -19.32
N SER A 248 -14.12 -11.99 -18.59
CA SER A 248 -13.77 -10.67 -19.12
C SER A 248 -12.64 -10.73 -20.16
N VAL A 249 -11.65 -11.61 -19.99
CA VAL A 249 -10.60 -11.83 -20.99
C VAL A 249 -11.16 -12.46 -22.26
N ASN A 250 -12.12 -13.38 -22.11
CA ASN A 250 -12.73 -14.08 -23.24
C ASN A 250 -13.87 -13.32 -23.92
N SER A 251 -14.44 -12.27 -23.31
CA SER A 251 -15.53 -11.49 -23.91
C SER A 251 -15.12 -10.74 -25.17
N LEU A 252 -13.81 -10.51 -25.35
CA LEU A 252 -13.22 -9.89 -26.55
C LEU A 252 -12.75 -10.92 -27.59
N ALA A 253 -12.89 -12.22 -27.32
CA ALA A 253 -12.49 -13.28 -28.24
C ALA A 253 -13.65 -13.66 -29.18
N VAL A 254 -13.36 -13.74 -30.48
CA VAL A 254 -14.33 -14.14 -31.51
C VAL A 254 -14.14 -15.61 -31.89
N ASP A 255 -12.95 -15.99 -32.36
CA ASP A 255 -12.68 -17.34 -32.88
C ASP A 255 -11.74 -18.19 -32.00
N SER A 256 -11.01 -17.55 -31.08
CA SER A 256 -9.97 -18.20 -30.27
C SER A 256 -10.14 -17.87 -28.79
N PHE A 257 -10.91 -18.70 -28.10
CA PHE A 257 -11.11 -18.58 -26.66
C PHE A 257 -9.94 -19.17 -25.87
N LEU A 258 -9.57 -18.49 -24.79
CA LEU A 258 -8.63 -19.02 -23.81
C LEU A 258 -9.36 -20.07 -22.97
N THR A 259 -8.85 -21.30 -22.92
CA THR A 259 -9.45 -22.33 -22.07
C THR A 259 -9.20 -22.03 -20.59
N TRP A 260 -10.04 -22.57 -19.70
CA TRP A 260 -9.87 -22.38 -18.26
C TRP A 260 -8.50 -22.84 -17.75
N ASN A 261 -7.99 -23.98 -18.23
CA ASN A 261 -6.70 -24.50 -17.81
C ASN A 261 -5.53 -23.62 -18.26
N GLU A 262 -5.56 -23.13 -19.51
CA GLU A 262 -4.55 -22.20 -20.03
C GLU A 262 -4.60 -20.86 -19.29
N PHE A 263 -5.81 -20.38 -18.99
CA PHE A 263 -6.00 -19.19 -18.18
C PHE A 263 -5.35 -19.34 -16.79
N LEU A 264 -5.62 -20.44 -16.08
CA LEU A 264 -5.01 -20.68 -14.77
C LEU A 264 -3.48 -20.74 -14.83
N GLN A 265 -2.90 -21.36 -15.86
CA GLN A 265 -1.46 -21.40 -16.06
C GLN A 265 -0.89 -20.00 -16.28
N LYS A 266 -1.51 -19.19 -17.15
CA LYS A 266 -1.12 -17.80 -17.41
C LYS A 266 -1.30 -16.92 -16.19
N PHE A 267 -2.41 -17.05 -15.46
CA PHE A 267 -2.69 -16.31 -14.24
C PHE A 267 -1.67 -16.63 -13.14
N LYS A 268 -1.25 -17.89 -13.01
CA LYS A 268 -0.19 -18.30 -12.07
C LYS A 268 1.14 -17.59 -12.34
N LEU A 269 1.41 -17.18 -13.59
CA LEU A 269 2.60 -16.38 -13.90
C LEU A 269 2.58 -15.01 -13.23
N LEU A 270 1.38 -14.45 -12.99
CA LEU A 270 1.16 -13.16 -12.35
C LEU A 270 1.16 -13.22 -10.81
N SER A 271 1.36 -14.40 -10.22
CA SER A 271 1.48 -14.56 -8.77
C SER A 271 2.61 -13.67 -8.22
N GLY A 272 2.31 -12.87 -7.21
CA GLY A 272 3.23 -11.89 -6.62
C GLY A 272 3.19 -10.51 -7.27
N PHE A 273 2.60 -10.36 -8.47
CA PHE A 273 2.28 -9.06 -9.06
C PHE A 273 0.85 -8.64 -8.75
N LEU A 274 -0.09 -9.58 -8.79
CA LEU A 274 -1.46 -9.35 -8.38
C LEU A 274 -1.62 -9.70 -6.89
N ILE A 275 -2.11 -8.74 -6.11
CA ILE A 275 -2.40 -8.93 -4.69
C ILE A 275 -3.89 -9.21 -4.54
N LYS A 276 -4.21 -10.31 -3.86
CA LYS A 276 -5.59 -10.59 -3.48
C LYS A 276 -6.00 -9.62 -2.37
N ARG A 277 -7.00 -8.76 -2.63
CA ARG A 277 -7.71 -8.06 -1.55
C ARG A 277 -8.58 -9.09 -0.83
N LEU A 278 -8.29 -9.30 0.46
CA LEU A 278 -9.04 -10.19 1.36
C LEU A 278 -10.22 -9.45 1.98
#